data_AF-A0AAV6B9J0-F1
#
_entry.id   AF-A0AAV6B9J0-F1
#
_cell.length_a   1.000
_cell.length_b   1.000
_cell.length_c   1.000
_cell.angle_alpha   90.00
_cell.angle_beta   90.00
_cell.angle_gamma   90.00
#
_symmetry.space_group_name_H-M   'P 1'
#
loop_
_entity.id
_entity.type
_entity.pdbx_description
1 polymer ?
#
loop_
_entity_poly.entity_id
_entity_poly.type
_entity_poly.pdbx_seq_one_letter_code
_entity_poly.pdbx_strand_id
1 'polypeptide(L)' 'MPKIKTRKPKQRACDERNEKGKLCAGHLKRWYDLTPEVEAIVGKGAEIYRCEFCKILFRPDPKQQPNSYTLRY' A
#
# COMPACT_ATOMS: atom_id res chain seq x y z
N MET A 1 8.74 -8.07 -10.49
CA MET A 1 8.96 -6.94 -9.55
C MET A 1 7.61 -6.48 -8.99
N PRO A 2 7.43 -6.44 -7.66
CA PRO A 2 6.19 -5.98 -7.05
C PRO A 2 5.95 -4.49 -7.37
N LYS A 3 4.79 -4.16 -7.92
CA LYS A 3 4.38 -2.76 -8.15
C LYS A 3 4.03 -2.12 -6.80
N ILE A 4 4.87 -1.20 -6.34
CA ILE A 4 4.65 -0.43 -5.11
C ILE A 4 4.29 1.00 -5.49
N LYS A 5 3.13 1.47 -5.04
CA LYS A 5 2.65 2.84 -5.26
C LYS A 5 2.62 3.63 -3.96
N THR A 6 2.72 4.95 -4.04
CA THR A 6 2.41 5.80 -2.88
C THR A 6 0.90 5.98 -2.78
N ARG A 7 0.34 5.69 -1.61
CA ARG A 7 -1.07 5.92 -1.30
C ARG A 7 -1.37 7.42 -1.30
N LYS A 8 -2.44 7.86 -1.97
CA LYS A 8 -2.89 9.26 -1.85
C LYS A 8 -3.42 9.55 -0.44
N PRO A 9 -3.40 10.81 0.01
CA PRO A 9 -3.96 11.19 1.29
C PRO A 9 -5.41 10.69 1.45
N LYS A 10 -5.68 9.99 2.57
CA LYS A 10 -7.01 9.40 2.92
C LYS A 10 -7.52 8.31 1.96
N GLN A 11 -6.73 7.82 1.01
CA GLN A 11 -7.19 6.83 0.01
C GLN A 11 -7.48 5.46 0.64
N ARG A 12 -8.73 5.03 0.83
CA ARG A 12 -9.03 3.70 1.44
C ARG A 12 -9.16 2.56 0.42
N ALA A 13 -9.26 2.90 -0.86
CA ALA A 13 -9.46 1.96 -1.95
C ALA A 13 -8.34 2.05 -3.00
N CYS A 14 -8.15 0.97 -3.75
CA CYS A 14 -7.19 0.91 -4.84
C CYS A 14 -7.64 1.77 -6.03
N ASP A 15 -6.74 2.62 -6.52
CA ASP A 15 -6.96 3.49 -7.69
C ASP A 15 -6.50 2.87 -9.01
N GLU A 16 -6.04 1.61 -8.99
CA GLU A 16 -5.58 0.90 -10.18
C GLU A 16 -6.74 0.74 -11.18
N ARG A 17 -6.53 1.14 -12.43
CA ARG A 17 -7.46 0.89 -13.54
C ARG A 17 -7.06 -0.40 -14.24
N ASN A 18 -8.03 -1.27 -14.53
CA ASN A 18 -7.80 -2.45 -15.35
C ASN A 18 -7.77 -2.09 -16.86
N GLU A 19 -7.41 -3.06 -17.70
CA GLU A 19 -7.36 -2.91 -19.16
C GLU A 19 -8.71 -2.52 -19.79
N LYS A 20 -9.82 -2.76 -19.08
CA LYS A 20 -11.18 -2.36 -19.47
C LYS A 20 -11.57 -0.97 -18.93
N GLY A 21 -10.63 -0.21 -18.39
CA GLY A 21 -10.84 1.15 -17.85
C GLY A 21 -11.60 1.21 -16.53
N LYS A 22 -11.93 0.07 -15.90
CA LYS A 22 -12.63 0.03 -14.60
C LYS A 22 -11.63 0.19 -13.46
N LEU A 23 -11.98 1.02 -12.48
CA LEU A 23 -11.28 1.14 -11.21
C LEU A 23 -11.41 -0.18 -10.44
N CYS A 24 -10.29 -0.66 -9.90
CA CYS A 24 -10.26 -1.81 -9.02
C CYS A 24 -11.13 -1.56 -7.78
N ALA A 25 -11.05 -0.36 -7.19
CA ALA A 25 -11.82 0.06 -6.02
C ALA A 25 -11.72 -0.91 -4.81
N GLY A 26 -10.71 -1.79 -4.82
CA GLY A 26 -10.51 -2.77 -3.78
C GLY A 26 -10.09 -2.16 -2.46
N HIS A 27 -10.56 -2.72 -1.34
CA HIS A 27 -10.17 -2.24 -0.02
C HIS A 27 -8.66 -2.44 0.21
N LEU A 28 -8.01 -1.39 0.72
CA LEU A 28 -6.62 -1.44 1.13
C LEU A 28 -6.54 -1.96 2.57
N LYS A 29 -5.98 -3.14 2.77
CA LYS A 29 -5.72 -3.73 4.08
C LYS A 29 -4.26 -3.58 4.45
N ARG A 30 -3.96 -3.31 5.72
CA ARG A 30 -2.58 -3.29 6.20
C ARG A 30 -2.01 -4.71 6.09
N TRP A 31 -0.80 -4.82 5.55
CA TRP A 31 -0.14 -6.09 5.29
C TRP A 31 1.16 -6.15 6.10
N TYR A 32 1.28 -7.17 6.96
CA TYR A 32 2.42 -7.37 7.86
C TYR A 32 3.41 -8.41 7.33
N ASP A 33 2.97 -9.24 6.38
CA ASP A 33 3.75 -10.34 5.83
C ASP A 33 4.60 -9.85 4.65
N LEU A 34 5.57 -8.97 4.91
CA LEU A 34 6.45 -8.49 3.86
C LEU A 34 7.41 -9.62 3.44
N THR A 35 7.44 -9.96 2.15
CA THR A 35 8.51 -10.81 1.62
C THR A 35 9.83 -10.03 1.61
N PRO A 36 10.99 -10.70 1.69
CA PRO A 36 12.30 -10.02 1.77
C PRO A 36 12.56 -9.08 0.58
N GLU A 37 11.99 -9.37 -0.59
CA GLU A 37 12.05 -8.50 -1.77
C GLU A 37 11.31 -7.17 -1.57
N VAL A 38 10.18 -7.19 -0.86
CA VAL A 38 9.38 -6.00 -0.56
C VAL A 38 10.01 -5.24 0.61
N GLU A 39 10.54 -5.93 1.62
CA GLU A 39 11.29 -5.31 2.71
C GLU A 39 12.51 -4.54 2.21
N ALA A 40 13.24 -5.06 1.21
CA ALA A 40 14.37 -4.37 0.61
C ALA A 40 13.97 -3.07 -0.11
N ILE A 41 12.75 -2.99 -0.64
CA ILE A 41 12.28 -1.82 -1.40
C ILE A 41 11.64 -0.77 -0.46
N VAL A 42 10.87 -1.21 0.53
CA VAL A 42 10.09 -0.32 1.39
C VAL A 42 10.80 0.01 2.71
N GLY A 43 11.72 -0.84 3.14
CA GLY A 43 12.40 -0.74 4.43
C GLY A 43 11.81 -1.68 5.46
N LYS A 44 12.67 -2.20 6.34
CA LYS A 44 12.31 -3.11 7.41
C LYS A 44 11.35 -2.42 8.38
N GLY A 45 10.20 -3.04 8.66
CA GLY A 45 9.18 -2.48 9.56
C GLY A 45 8.28 -1.40 8.95
N ALA A 46 8.42 -1.11 7.65
CA ALA A 46 7.57 -0.13 7.00
C ALA A 46 6.11 -0.60 6.93
N GLU A 47 5.18 0.32 7.21
CA GLU A 47 3.76 0.03 7.07
C GLU A 47 3.40 -0.07 5.58
N ILE A 48 2.82 -1.19 5.16
CA ILE A 48 2.36 -1.39 3.77
C ILE A 48 0.89 -1.73 3.77
N TYR A 49 0.20 -1.24 2.74
CA TYR A 49 -1.17 -1.60 2.44
C TYR A 49 -1.23 -2.46 1.18
N ARG A 50 -2.03 -3.52 1.20
CA ARG A 50 -2.27 -4.41 0.07
C ARG A 50 -3.72 -4.33 -0.36
N CYS A 51 -3.95 -4.18 -1.66
CA CYS A 51 -5.30 -4.30 -2.23
C CYS A 51 -5.78 -5.75 -2.22
N GLU A 52 -7.02 -5.98 -1.83
CA GLU A 52 -7.59 -7.34 -1.76
C GLU A 52 -7.80 -7.99 -3.14
N PHE A 53 -8.07 -7.20 -4.18
CA PHE A 53 -8.33 -7.72 -5.53
C PHE A 53 -7.07 -7.84 -6.37
N CYS A 54 -6.39 -6.72 -6.62
CA CYS A 54 -5.22 -6.68 -7.52
C CYS A 54 -3.89 -6.96 -6.81
N LYS A 55 -3.90 -7.12 -5.48
CA LYS A 55 -2.71 -7.45 -4.66
C LYS A 55 -1.57 -6.44 -4.75
N ILE A 56 -1.82 -5.25 -5.30
CA ILE A 56 -0.84 -4.17 -5.38
C ILE A 56 -0.54 -3.63 -3.99
N LEU A 57 0.72 -3.26 -3.82
CA LEU A 57 1.24 -2.73 -2.59
C LEU A 57 1.27 -1.21 -2.63
N PHE A 58 0.87 -0.60 -1.53
CA PHE A 58 0.79 0.82 -1.34
C PHE A 58 1.58 1.19 -0.10
N ARG A 59 2.61 2.02 -0.27
CA ARG A 59 3.30 2.66 0.86
C ARG A 59 2.50 3.87 1.36
N PRO A 60 2.51 4.16 2.66
CA PRO A 60 2.01 5.41 3.19
C PRO A 60 2.79 6.57 2.56
N ASP A 61 2.11 7.70 2.42
CA ASP A 61 2.78 8.90 1.95
C ASP A 61 3.75 9.41 3.02
N PRO A 62 5.03 9.62 2.71
CA PRO A 62 6.03 10.04 3.70
C PRO A 62 5.77 11.44 4.27
N LYS A 63 4.91 12.25 3.64
CA LYS A 63 4.49 13.57 4.15
C LYS A 63 3.21 13.50 4.98
N GLN A 64 2.53 12.36 5.03
CA GLN A 64 1.40 12.16 5.95
C GLN A 64 1.86 11.46 7.22
N GLN A 65 1.57 12.10 8.36
CA GLN A 65 1.61 11.41 9.65
C GLN A 65 0.61 10.25 9.64
N PRO A 66 0.98 9.10 10.23
CA PRO A 66 0.07 7.97 10.33
C PRO A 66 -1.15 8.34 11.16
N ASN A 67 -2.37 8.06 10.67
CA ASN A 67 -3.59 8.31 11.43
C ASN A 67 -3.67 7.47 12.72
N SER A 68 -2.95 6.37 12.77
CA SER A 68 -2.74 5.58 13.96
C SER A 68 -1.35 5.95 14.47
N TYR A 69 -1.25 6.61 15.63
CA TYR A 69 0.00 6.95 16.34
C TYR A 69 0.92 5.74 16.66
N THR A 70 0.73 4.61 15.99
CA THR A 70 1.40 3.32 16.08
C THR A 70 2.33 3.08 14.88
N LEU A 71 3.06 4.10 14.42
CA LEU A 71 4.32 3.86 13.71
C LEU A 71 5.42 3.87 14.76
N ARG A 72 5.85 2.68 15.19
CA ARG A 72 7.18 2.54 15.77
C ARG A 72 8.16 2.54 14.59
N TYR A 73 9.08 3.49 14.67
CA TYR A 73 10.16 3.81 13.72
C TYR A 73 10.91 2.58 13.21
#